data_AF-C2JU21-F1
#
_entry.id   AF-C2JU21-F1
#
_cell.length_a   1.000
_cell.length_b   1.000
_cell.length_c   1.000
_cell.angle_alpha   90.00
_cell.angle_beta   90.00
_cell.angle_gamma   90.00
#
_symmetry.space_group_name_H-M   'P 1'
#
loop_
_entity.id
_entity.type
_entity.pdbx_description
1 polymer ?
#
loop_
_entity_poly.entity_id
_entity_poly.type
_entity_poly.pdbx_seq_one_letter_code
_entity_poly.pdbx_strand_id
1 'polypeptide(L)'
;MFALEAKSANTPATEKKKFNLKAGMQSFGTKLSGMVLPNIGAFIAWGLITAIFLKGGWLPNAQLAKMITPMVTYLLPLLIAFSGGSMVAGHRGGVVGAIAAMGVIVGTNVPMFIGAMVMGPLGGWCIKKWDDRVQDKIRQGFEMLVNNFSAGIIGMLLAIVGFFLMGPIISGLTNAMAAGVDWIINHGLLWLANIFIEPAKILFLNNAINQGILTPLGIQAAAEHGKSILFLLEPDPGPGLGVLLAFALFGKGAAKGSAPSAIIIHFLGGIHEIYFPYVLMKPALFLSVMAGGVTGTTLFSIFNVGLKSSPSPGSILSLLAMSPVNIGNYIGLIVGVTGATAVSFLISAFILRRDKGTGDELAASEAKMKSMKAEAKGQDVAAAKDVMSQAKGIKQIIFACDAGMGSSAMGASILRDKVKKAGLDLSVTNTAISNLQDKPGLLVVTQEELADRAKKQTPDAAHVAVENFLNSPKYDEIIASLKAEAVGGTDETATKETPKAKQETPEDELNDIDFDKITEVDFLHHDQNIGSATMAQATFRSELRKLNKDVKVRNVAIGEIDDKDHVLIIASKETARRVKLQFANVQVYTVDGLLNATNYDKLIEKLK
;
A
#
# COMPACT_ATOMS: atom_id res chain seq x y z
N MET A 1 41.73 -47.35 -35.35
CA MET A 1 42.10 -46.44 -34.25
C MET A 1 41.67 -45.05 -34.66
N PHE A 2 41.13 -44.27 -33.71
CA PHE A 2 40.47 -42.95 -33.85
C PHE A 2 38.95 -42.99 -34.09
N ALA A 3 38.24 -43.09 -32.95
CA ALA A 3 36.91 -42.57 -32.77
C ALA A 3 36.97 -41.03 -32.76
N LEU A 4 36.04 -40.39 -33.48
CA LEU A 4 35.76 -38.96 -33.37
C LEU A 4 34.29 -38.83 -32.99
N GLU A 5 34.06 -38.58 -31.70
CA GLU A 5 32.77 -38.19 -31.14
C GLU A 5 32.41 -36.79 -31.66
N ALA A 6 31.29 -36.68 -32.37
CA ALA A 6 30.68 -35.40 -32.70
C ALA A 6 29.95 -34.87 -31.46
N LYS A 7 30.57 -33.89 -30.76
CA LYS A 7 29.88 -33.06 -29.76
C LYS A 7 28.81 -32.20 -30.46
N SER A 8 27.55 -32.52 -30.20
CA SER A 8 26.41 -31.65 -30.50
C SER A 8 26.52 -30.37 -29.68
N ALA A 9 26.69 -29.23 -30.36
CA ALA A 9 26.64 -27.91 -29.75
C ALA A 9 25.18 -27.55 -29.46
N ASN A 10 24.80 -27.60 -28.18
CA ASN A 10 23.49 -27.20 -27.71
C ASN A 10 23.46 -25.66 -27.59
N THR A 11 23.03 -24.98 -28.65
CA THR A 11 22.73 -23.54 -28.60
C THR A 11 21.48 -23.33 -27.75
N PRO A 12 21.51 -22.56 -26.64
CA PRO A 12 20.30 -22.31 -25.87
C PRO A 12 19.36 -21.45 -26.71
N ALA A 13 18.21 -22.02 -27.05
CA ALA A 13 17.14 -21.30 -27.70
C ALA A 13 16.68 -20.15 -26.79
N THR A 14 16.90 -18.93 -27.23
CA THR A 14 16.28 -17.73 -26.64
C THR A 14 14.76 -17.89 -26.69
N GLU A 15 14.16 -18.25 -25.56
CA GLU A 15 12.72 -18.16 -25.37
C GLU A 15 12.28 -16.72 -25.62
N LYS A 16 11.45 -16.52 -26.65
CA LYS A 16 10.72 -15.26 -26.85
C LYS A 16 9.82 -15.05 -25.64
N LYS A 17 10.22 -14.17 -24.72
CA LYS A 17 9.37 -13.69 -23.61
C LYS A 17 8.00 -13.26 -24.18
N LYS A 18 6.96 -14.06 -23.90
CA LYS A 18 5.57 -13.66 -24.17
C LYS A 18 5.33 -12.33 -23.46
N PHE A 19 4.89 -11.32 -24.21
CA PHE A 19 4.52 -10.03 -23.67
C PHE A 19 3.35 -10.24 -22.71
N ASN A 20 3.62 -10.23 -21.41
CA ASN A 20 2.59 -10.40 -20.39
C ASN A 20 1.85 -9.07 -20.23
N LEU A 21 0.69 -8.94 -20.90
CA LEU A 21 -0.14 -7.73 -20.90
C LEU A 21 -0.49 -7.25 -19.48
N LYS A 22 -0.66 -8.18 -18.52
CA LYS A 22 -0.87 -7.88 -17.10
C LYS A 22 0.34 -7.15 -16.51
N ALA A 23 1.55 -7.67 -16.73
CA ALA A 23 2.78 -7.08 -16.22
C ALA A 23 3.08 -5.71 -16.84
N GLY A 24 2.79 -5.53 -18.14
CA GLY A 24 2.90 -4.23 -18.82
C GLY A 24 1.93 -3.20 -18.25
N MET A 25 0.67 -3.57 -18.03
CA MET A 25 -0.36 -2.70 -17.47
C MET A 25 -0.07 -2.35 -16.00
N GLN A 26 0.40 -3.30 -15.21
CA GLN A 26 0.87 -3.06 -13.83
C GLN A 26 2.06 -2.10 -13.82
N SER A 27 3.11 -2.35 -14.62
CA SER A 27 4.29 -1.49 -14.69
C SER A 27 3.95 -0.06 -15.11
N PHE A 28 3.06 0.10 -16.10
CA PHE A 28 2.58 1.40 -16.54
C PHE A 28 1.78 2.11 -15.43
N GLY A 29 0.88 1.39 -14.76
CA GLY A 29 0.11 1.89 -13.63
C GLY A 29 1.00 2.34 -12.47
N THR A 30 1.97 1.52 -12.06
CA THR A 30 2.92 1.84 -10.99
C THR A 30 3.72 3.10 -11.32
N LYS A 31 4.16 3.27 -12.58
CA LYS A 31 4.86 4.48 -13.01
C LYS A 31 3.99 5.73 -12.94
N LEU A 32 2.74 5.67 -13.41
CA LEU A 32 1.80 6.79 -13.33
C LEU A 32 1.46 7.14 -11.87
N SER A 33 1.13 6.14 -11.07
CA SER A 33 0.84 6.31 -9.65
C SER A 33 2.05 6.90 -8.90
N GLY A 34 3.28 6.51 -9.26
CA GLY A 34 4.51 7.07 -8.71
C GLY A 34 4.69 8.58 -8.92
N MET A 35 4.02 9.17 -9.93
CA MET A 35 4.06 10.62 -10.16
C MET A 35 3.02 11.38 -9.34
N VAL A 36 1.91 10.73 -8.95
CA VAL A 36 0.78 11.38 -8.27
C VAL A 36 0.80 11.15 -6.76
N LEU A 37 1.08 9.92 -6.30
CA LEU A 37 1.03 9.53 -4.88
C LEU A 37 1.90 10.39 -3.95
N PRO A 38 3.17 10.70 -4.29
CA PRO A 38 4.00 11.57 -3.45
C PRO A 38 3.40 12.96 -3.22
N ASN A 39 2.48 13.38 -4.09
CA ASN A 39 1.88 14.69 -4.11
C ASN A 39 0.44 14.71 -3.60
N ILE A 40 -0.11 13.58 -3.11
CA ILE A 40 -1.54 13.46 -2.77
C ILE A 40 -2.00 14.51 -1.74
N GLY A 41 -1.11 14.94 -0.83
CA GLY A 41 -1.40 16.01 0.12
C GLY A 41 -1.75 17.35 -0.56
N ALA A 42 -1.12 17.66 -1.70
CA ALA A 42 -1.45 18.86 -2.46
C ALA A 42 -2.83 18.76 -3.13
N PHE A 43 -3.20 17.58 -3.64
CA PHE A 43 -4.54 17.32 -4.18
C PHE A 43 -5.63 17.43 -3.11
N ILE A 44 -5.38 16.88 -1.92
CA ILE A 44 -6.29 17.00 -0.78
C ILE A 44 -6.44 18.46 -0.36
N ALA A 45 -5.33 19.21 -0.25
CA ALA A 45 -5.38 20.63 0.10
C ALA A 45 -6.19 21.43 -0.92
N TRP A 46 -5.96 21.22 -2.22
CA TRP A 46 -6.76 21.83 -3.29
C TRP A 46 -8.24 21.45 -3.21
N GLY A 47 -8.54 20.17 -2.99
CA GLY A 47 -9.91 19.66 -2.85
C GLY A 47 -10.64 20.28 -1.66
N LEU A 48 -9.98 20.41 -0.51
CA LEU A 48 -10.53 21.06 0.69
C LEU A 48 -10.79 22.56 0.45
N ILE A 49 -9.83 23.28 -0.14
CA ILE A 49 -10.01 24.70 -0.48
C ILE A 49 -11.21 24.87 -1.42
N THR A 50 -11.34 23.99 -2.41
CA THR A 50 -12.47 23.99 -3.37
C THR A 50 -13.78 23.64 -2.68
N ALA A 51 -13.79 22.63 -1.81
CA ALA A 51 -14.97 22.21 -1.07
C ALA A 51 -15.48 23.30 -0.13
N ILE A 52 -14.58 24.01 0.55
CA ILE A 52 -14.91 25.01 1.58
C ILE A 52 -15.19 26.37 0.94
N PHE A 53 -14.26 26.93 0.16
CA PHE A 53 -14.28 28.36 -0.19
C PHE A 53 -14.88 28.71 -1.55
N LEU A 54 -15.10 27.73 -2.44
CA LEU A 54 -15.77 27.99 -3.72
C LEU A 54 -17.19 28.54 -3.50
N LYS A 55 -17.79 29.21 -4.50
CA LYS A 55 -19.15 29.78 -4.40
C LYS A 55 -20.22 28.77 -3.94
N GLY A 56 -20.11 27.51 -4.36
CA GLY A 56 -20.97 26.40 -3.93
C GLY A 56 -20.39 25.57 -2.76
N GLY A 57 -19.44 26.15 -2.03
CA GLY A 57 -18.70 25.56 -0.91
C GLY A 57 -19.42 25.66 0.42
N TRP A 58 -18.82 25.03 1.44
CA TRP A 58 -19.32 25.05 2.81
C TRP A 58 -19.24 26.44 3.46
N LEU A 59 -18.18 27.20 3.16
CA LEU A 59 -17.94 28.55 3.63
C LEU A 59 -17.40 29.42 2.48
N PRO A 60 -18.26 29.83 1.52
CA PRO A 60 -17.82 30.55 0.33
C PRO A 60 -17.03 31.82 0.66
N ASN A 61 -15.83 31.95 0.09
CA ASN A 61 -14.98 33.13 0.25
C ASN A 61 -14.26 33.43 -1.07
N ALA A 62 -14.64 34.53 -1.73
CA ALA A 62 -14.11 34.89 -3.05
C ALA A 62 -12.61 35.21 -3.05
N GLN A 63 -12.02 35.65 -1.93
CA GLN A 63 -10.59 35.92 -1.85
C GLN A 63 -9.78 34.63 -1.72
N LEU A 64 -10.19 33.73 -0.82
CA LEU A 64 -9.54 32.43 -0.63
C LEU A 64 -9.75 31.49 -1.84
N ALA A 65 -10.91 31.57 -2.49
CA ALA A 65 -11.19 30.81 -3.71
C ALA A 65 -10.23 31.13 -4.86
N LYS A 66 -9.56 32.29 -4.87
CA LYS A 66 -8.54 32.63 -5.88
C LYS A 66 -7.35 31.68 -5.88
N MET A 67 -7.13 30.90 -4.80
CA MET A 67 -6.08 29.88 -4.75
C MET A 67 -6.40 28.65 -5.61
N ILE A 68 -7.69 28.38 -5.88
CA ILE A 68 -8.14 27.15 -6.55
C ILE A 68 -7.54 27.05 -7.96
N THR A 69 -7.65 28.13 -8.75
CA THR A 69 -7.17 28.15 -10.14
C THR A 69 -5.66 28.01 -10.23
N PRO A 70 -4.81 28.80 -9.54
CA PRO A 70 -3.37 28.61 -9.59
C PRO A 70 -2.90 27.24 -9.10
N MET A 71 -3.58 26.66 -8.11
CA MET A 71 -3.23 25.32 -7.62
C MET A 71 -3.48 24.24 -8.68
N VAL A 72 -4.65 24.23 -9.32
CA VAL A 72 -4.98 23.23 -10.34
C VAL A 72 -4.22 23.45 -11.65
N THR A 73 -3.97 24.71 -12.03
CA THR A 73 -3.28 25.04 -13.28
C THR A 73 -1.77 24.89 -13.17
N TYR A 74 -1.15 25.29 -12.05
CA TYR A 74 0.31 25.31 -11.91
C TYR A 74 0.81 24.30 -10.87
N LEU A 75 0.37 24.41 -9.61
CA LEU A 75 0.96 23.65 -8.51
C LEU A 75 0.88 22.14 -8.74
N LEU A 76 -0.32 21.60 -9.00
CA LEU A 76 -0.53 20.16 -9.11
C LEU A 76 0.18 19.55 -10.34
N PRO A 77 0.08 20.14 -11.56
CA PRO A 77 0.83 19.64 -12.71
C PRO A 77 2.34 19.72 -12.53
N LEU A 78 2.87 20.80 -11.94
CA LEU A 78 4.32 20.95 -11.71
C LEU A 78 4.85 19.90 -10.73
N LEU A 79 4.09 19.60 -9.67
CA LEU A 79 4.46 18.55 -8.72
C LEU A 79 4.49 17.16 -9.38
N ILE A 80 3.51 16.85 -10.25
CA ILE A 80 3.53 15.62 -11.04
C ILE A 80 4.74 15.56 -11.96
N ALA A 81 5.02 16.63 -12.69
CA ALA A 81 6.16 16.69 -13.61
C ALA A 81 7.49 16.54 -12.86
N PHE A 82 7.59 17.18 -11.69
CA PHE A 82 8.75 17.07 -10.82
C PHE A 82 8.95 15.64 -10.32
N SER A 83 7.88 14.98 -9.84
CA SER A 83 7.96 13.58 -9.41
C SER A 83 8.31 12.65 -10.57
N GLY A 84 7.67 12.81 -11.73
CA GLY A 84 7.93 12.01 -12.93
C GLY A 84 9.37 12.18 -13.45
N GLY A 85 9.90 13.40 -13.46
CA GLY A 85 11.30 13.65 -13.80
C GLY A 85 12.26 13.07 -12.75
N SER A 86 11.87 13.16 -11.47
CA SER A 86 12.66 12.61 -10.36
C SER A 86 12.80 11.10 -10.38
N MET A 87 11.77 10.40 -10.85
CA MET A 87 11.81 8.95 -11.05
C MET A 87 12.79 8.52 -12.14
N VAL A 88 13.19 9.42 -13.06
CA VAL A 88 14.11 9.09 -14.16
C VAL A 88 15.55 9.47 -13.83
N ALA A 89 15.76 10.67 -13.27
CA ALA A 89 17.09 11.25 -13.04
C ALA A 89 17.23 11.99 -11.71
N GLY A 90 16.55 11.51 -10.66
CA GLY A 90 16.60 12.09 -9.32
C GLY A 90 16.20 13.56 -9.30
N HIS A 91 16.64 14.30 -8.27
CA HIS A 91 16.20 15.69 -8.07
C HIS A 91 16.40 16.60 -9.30
N ARG A 92 17.53 16.44 -10.02
CA ARG A 92 17.80 17.22 -11.25
C ARG A 92 16.80 16.92 -12.36
N GLY A 93 16.48 15.64 -12.56
CA GLY A 93 15.40 15.24 -13.46
C GLY A 93 14.07 15.88 -13.10
N GLY A 94 13.75 15.97 -11.81
CA GLY A 94 12.54 16.63 -11.33
C GLY A 94 12.50 18.12 -11.67
N VAL A 95 13.59 18.86 -11.43
CA VAL A 95 13.67 20.28 -11.77
C VAL A 95 13.52 20.49 -13.28
N VAL A 96 14.24 19.74 -14.10
CA VAL A 96 14.14 19.84 -15.58
C VAL A 96 12.73 19.47 -16.07
N GLY A 97 12.15 18.42 -15.51
CA GLY A 97 10.78 18.00 -15.81
C GLY A 97 9.74 19.08 -15.48
N ALA A 98 9.88 19.75 -14.33
CA ALA A 98 9.00 20.86 -13.93
C ALA A 98 9.13 22.07 -14.87
N ILE A 99 10.36 22.44 -15.27
CA ILE A 99 10.60 23.52 -16.24
C ILE A 99 9.95 23.16 -17.58
N ALA A 100 10.15 21.93 -18.07
CA ALA A 100 9.58 21.45 -19.31
C ALA A 100 8.03 21.47 -19.30
N ALA A 101 7.43 21.07 -18.18
CA ALA A 101 5.98 21.10 -17.99
C ALA A 101 5.41 22.52 -17.98
N MET A 102 6.15 23.51 -17.49
CA MET A 102 5.71 24.92 -17.53
C MET A 102 5.43 25.39 -18.96
N GLY A 103 6.25 24.98 -19.93
CA GLY A 103 6.01 25.28 -21.34
C GLY A 103 4.67 24.77 -21.84
N VAL A 104 4.30 23.56 -21.45
CA VAL A 104 3.02 22.93 -21.82
C VAL A 104 1.84 23.56 -21.07
N ILE A 105 2.01 23.92 -19.80
CA ILE A 105 0.96 24.56 -18.99
C ILE A 105 0.60 25.94 -19.58
N VAL A 106 1.60 26.77 -19.90
CA VAL A 106 1.38 28.12 -20.44
C VAL A 106 0.88 28.08 -21.89
N GLY A 107 1.12 26.97 -22.60
CA GLY A 107 0.64 26.76 -23.97
C GLY A 107 -0.87 26.48 -24.10
N THR A 108 -1.62 26.32 -23.01
CA THR A 108 -3.06 26.02 -23.06
C THR A 108 -3.85 26.67 -21.92
N ASN A 109 -5.18 26.69 -22.04
CA ASN A 109 -6.10 27.19 -21.01
C ASN A 109 -6.66 26.07 -20.10
N VAL A 110 -6.24 24.83 -20.31
CA VAL A 110 -6.75 23.65 -19.58
C VAL A 110 -5.65 23.14 -18.63
N PRO A 111 -5.97 22.69 -17.40
CA PRO A 111 -4.98 22.08 -16.51
C PRO A 111 -4.24 20.89 -17.15
N MET A 112 -2.91 21.00 -17.32
CA MET A 112 -2.10 20.04 -18.10
C MET A 112 -1.55 18.88 -17.28
N PHE A 113 -2.42 18.09 -16.64
CA PHE A 113 -2.02 16.89 -15.89
C PHE A 113 -1.33 15.84 -16.78
N ILE A 114 -1.94 15.48 -17.91
CA ILE A 114 -1.37 14.52 -18.86
C ILE A 114 -0.09 15.06 -19.49
N GLY A 115 -0.06 16.37 -19.81
CA GLY A 115 1.14 17.03 -20.30
C GLY A 115 2.29 16.98 -19.31
N ALA A 116 2.02 17.22 -18.03
CA ALA A 116 3.01 17.06 -16.97
C ALA A 116 3.51 15.62 -16.82
N MET A 117 2.62 14.63 -16.91
CA MET A 117 2.98 13.19 -16.85
C MET A 117 3.88 12.76 -18.02
N VAL A 118 3.78 13.43 -19.18
CA VAL A 118 4.65 13.17 -20.33
C VAL A 118 5.96 13.95 -20.23
N MET A 119 5.88 15.27 -19.99
CA MET A 119 7.04 16.15 -19.99
C MET A 119 7.97 15.94 -18.80
N GLY A 120 7.44 15.55 -17.64
CA GLY A 120 8.24 15.27 -16.45
C GLY A 120 9.30 14.19 -16.71
N PRO A 121 8.90 12.94 -17.02
CA PRO A 121 9.82 11.87 -17.36
C PRO A 121 10.67 12.17 -18.60
N LEU A 122 10.14 12.88 -19.61
CA LEU A 122 10.92 13.29 -20.79
C LEU A 122 12.07 14.22 -20.39
N GLY A 123 11.81 15.22 -19.53
CA GLY A 123 12.83 16.11 -18.99
C GLY A 123 13.88 15.37 -18.19
N GLY A 124 13.45 14.44 -17.33
CA GLY A 124 14.34 13.53 -16.62
C GLY A 124 15.19 12.66 -17.56
N TRP A 125 14.60 12.15 -18.64
CA TRP A 125 15.31 11.32 -19.61
C TRP A 125 16.35 12.12 -20.42
N CYS A 126 16.01 13.33 -20.85
CA CYS A 126 16.92 14.21 -21.56
C CYS A 126 18.13 14.59 -20.71
N ILE A 127 17.92 14.95 -19.44
CA ILE A 127 19.03 15.29 -18.55
C ILE A 127 19.87 14.06 -18.19
N LYS A 128 19.25 12.89 -17.96
CA LYS A 128 19.97 11.63 -17.75
C LYS A 128 20.91 11.33 -18.91
N LYS A 129 20.40 11.42 -20.14
CA LYS A 129 21.20 11.15 -21.35
C LYS A 129 22.30 12.16 -21.61
N TRP A 130 22.15 13.38 -21.10
CA TRP A 130 23.20 14.37 -21.10
C TRP A 130 24.27 14.02 -20.06
N ASP A 131 23.85 13.76 -18.81
CA ASP A 131 24.73 13.43 -17.70
C ASP A 131 25.57 12.18 -18.01
N ASP A 132 24.95 11.09 -18.47
CA ASP A 132 25.62 9.84 -18.88
C ASP A 132 26.74 10.07 -19.92
N ARG A 133 26.66 11.14 -20.74
CA ARG A 133 27.64 11.42 -21.80
C ARG A 133 28.71 12.42 -21.42
N VAL A 134 28.42 13.29 -20.45
CA VAL A 134 29.20 14.48 -20.16
C VAL A 134 29.88 14.40 -18.81
N GLN A 135 29.31 13.70 -17.81
CA GLN A 135 29.84 13.68 -16.43
C GLN A 135 31.32 13.31 -16.36
N ASP A 136 31.72 12.20 -17.00
CA ASP A 136 33.10 11.71 -16.97
C ASP A 136 34.12 12.67 -17.62
N LYS A 137 33.64 13.70 -18.34
CA LYS A 137 34.46 14.70 -19.03
C LYS A 137 34.56 16.02 -18.26
N ILE A 138 33.80 16.18 -17.18
CA ILE A 138 33.80 17.42 -16.40
C ILE A 138 34.98 17.41 -15.44
N ARG A 139 35.75 18.51 -15.44
CA ARG A 139 36.84 18.68 -14.49
C ARG A 139 36.28 18.90 -13.08
N GLN A 140 36.96 18.31 -12.09
CA GLN A 140 36.62 18.47 -10.69
C GLN A 140 36.49 19.97 -10.32
N GLY A 141 35.41 20.32 -9.62
CA GLY A 141 35.06 21.69 -9.25
C GLY A 141 34.17 22.45 -10.25
N PHE A 142 34.06 21.99 -11.52
CA PHE A 142 33.12 22.56 -12.49
C PHE A 142 31.78 21.82 -12.55
N GLU A 143 31.65 20.68 -11.86
CA GLU A 143 30.46 19.83 -11.85
C GLU A 143 29.19 20.60 -11.54
N MET A 144 29.16 21.38 -10.46
CA MET A 144 27.97 22.14 -10.08
C MET A 144 27.57 23.16 -11.16
N LEU A 145 28.55 23.81 -11.79
CA LEU A 145 28.30 24.78 -12.87
C LEU A 145 27.69 24.09 -14.08
N VAL A 146 28.34 23.05 -14.59
CA VAL A 146 27.87 22.30 -15.77
C VAL A 146 26.51 21.65 -15.49
N ASN A 147 26.32 21.11 -14.29
CA ASN A 147 25.08 20.42 -13.90
C ASN A 147 23.87 21.35 -13.83
N ASN A 148 24.06 22.57 -13.31
CA ASN A 148 23.00 23.56 -13.21
C ASN A 148 22.72 24.24 -14.56
N PHE A 149 23.77 24.60 -15.31
CA PHE A 149 23.59 25.21 -16.64
C PHE A 149 22.97 24.23 -17.64
N SER A 150 23.39 22.96 -17.64
CA SER A 150 22.79 21.95 -18.52
C SER A 150 21.31 21.72 -18.19
N ALA A 151 20.96 21.63 -16.91
CA ALA A 151 19.58 21.52 -16.46
C ALA A 151 18.73 22.74 -16.90
N GLY A 152 19.27 23.95 -16.74
CA GLY A 152 18.61 25.18 -17.18
C GLY A 152 18.41 25.26 -18.70
N ILE A 153 19.44 24.97 -19.49
CA ILE A 153 19.39 25.04 -20.95
C ILE A 153 18.47 23.96 -21.51
N ILE A 154 18.63 22.71 -21.07
CA ILE A 154 17.78 21.60 -21.53
C ILE A 154 16.34 21.83 -21.10
N GLY A 155 16.10 22.28 -19.86
CA GLY A 155 14.79 22.65 -19.38
C GLY A 155 14.14 23.75 -20.22
N MET A 156 14.87 24.82 -20.53
CA MET A 156 14.40 25.91 -21.40
C MET A 156 14.02 25.41 -22.79
N LEU A 157 14.88 24.60 -23.43
CA LEU A 157 14.59 24.06 -24.76
C LEU A 157 13.35 23.16 -24.75
N LEU A 158 13.22 22.30 -23.74
CA LEU A 158 12.04 21.45 -23.57
C LEU A 158 10.77 22.25 -23.27
N ALA A 159 10.87 23.35 -22.53
CA ALA A 159 9.74 24.24 -22.29
C ALA A 159 9.29 24.93 -23.58
N ILE A 160 10.22 25.40 -24.42
CA ILE A 160 9.89 25.98 -25.74
C ILE A 160 9.21 24.93 -26.62
N VAL A 161 9.76 23.71 -26.67
CA VAL A 161 9.14 22.59 -27.39
C VAL A 161 7.76 22.28 -26.83
N GLY A 162 7.61 22.23 -25.50
CA GLY A 162 6.33 21.99 -24.83
C GLY A 162 5.28 23.04 -25.21
N PHE A 163 5.67 24.31 -25.24
CA PHE A 163 4.79 25.42 -25.59
C PHE A 163 4.28 25.34 -27.03
N PHE A 164 5.18 25.16 -28.01
CA PHE A 164 4.80 25.18 -29.42
C PHE A 164 4.27 23.85 -29.96
N LEU A 165 4.77 22.71 -29.48
CA LEU A 165 4.48 21.39 -30.04
C LEU A 165 3.39 20.66 -29.25
N MET A 166 3.47 20.66 -27.92
CA MET A 166 2.60 19.81 -27.11
C MET A 166 1.23 20.42 -26.84
N GLY A 167 1.09 21.75 -26.88
CA GLY A 167 -0.18 22.44 -26.71
C GLY A 167 -1.28 21.93 -27.65
N PRO A 168 -1.09 21.94 -28.98
CA PRO A 168 -2.07 21.44 -29.94
C PRO A 168 -2.30 19.92 -29.85
N ILE A 169 -1.22 19.14 -29.65
CA ILE A 169 -1.31 17.67 -29.59
C ILE A 169 -2.13 17.24 -28.37
N ILE A 170 -1.80 17.77 -27.20
CA ILE A 170 -2.48 17.40 -25.95
C ILE A 170 -3.87 18.00 -25.92
N SER A 171 -4.07 19.24 -26.36
CA SER A 171 -5.43 19.82 -26.42
C SER A 171 -6.32 19.01 -27.36
N GLY A 172 -5.81 18.57 -28.51
CA GLY A 172 -6.53 17.69 -29.43
C GLY A 172 -6.88 16.34 -28.79
N LEU A 173 -5.92 15.71 -28.09
CA LEU A 173 -6.14 14.44 -27.38
C LEU A 173 -7.15 14.61 -26.23
N THR A 174 -7.01 15.66 -25.45
CA THR A 174 -7.90 16.00 -24.34
C THR A 174 -9.31 16.27 -24.82
N ASN A 175 -9.49 17.05 -25.90
CA ASN A 175 -10.81 17.29 -26.49
C ASN A 175 -11.42 16.00 -27.05
N ALA A 176 -10.61 15.11 -27.64
CA ALA A 176 -11.09 13.81 -28.10
C ALA A 176 -11.51 12.91 -26.92
N MET A 177 -10.75 12.91 -25.82
CA MET A 177 -11.11 12.18 -24.60
C MET A 177 -12.36 12.75 -23.93
N ALA A 178 -12.46 14.08 -23.82
CA ALA A 178 -13.63 14.77 -23.30
C ALA A 178 -14.87 14.42 -24.15
N ALA A 179 -14.77 14.51 -25.48
CA ALA A 179 -15.85 14.11 -26.39
C ALA A 179 -16.22 12.61 -26.25
N GLY A 180 -15.24 11.74 -26.03
CA GLY A 180 -15.47 10.31 -25.76
C GLY A 180 -16.21 10.08 -24.43
N VAL A 181 -15.79 10.78 -23.37
CA VAL A 181 -16.46 10.73 -22.07
C VAL A 181 -17.88 11.30 -22.17
N ASP A 182 -18.05 12.45 -22.81
CA ASP A 182 -19.36 13.06 -23.04
C ASP A 182 -20.27 12.15 -23.86
N TRP A 183 -19.74 11.47 -24.88
CA TRP A 183 -20.49 10.47 -25.64
C TRP A 183 -20.97 9.32 -24.75
N ILE A 184 -20.10 8.78 -23.89
CA ILE A 184 -20.44 7.72 -22.93
C ILE A 184 -21.51 8.20 -21.94
N ILE A 185 -21.39 9.43 -21.44
CA ILE A 185 -22.34 10.04 -20.50
C ILE A 185 -23.70 10.23 -21.18
N ASN A 186 -23.71 10.83 -22.37
CA ASN A 186 -24.93 11.16 -23.11
C ASN A 186 -25.71 9.91 -23.56
N HIS A 187 -25.01 8.81 -23.83
CA HIS A 187 -25.65 7.52 -24.13
C HIS A 187 -25.97 6.71 -22.86
N GLY A 188 -25.72 7.26 -21.67
CA GLY A 188 -25.97 6.60 -20.40
C GLY A 188 -25.17 5.31 -20.22
N LEU A 189 -23.97 5.22 -20.81
CA LEU A 189 -23.11 4.03 -20.82
C LEU A 189 -22.08 3.99 -19.70
N LEU A 190 -22.02 5.02 -18.84
CA LEU A 190 -21.06 5.11 -17.74
C LEU A 190 -21.09 3.88 -16.81
N TRP A 191 -22.25 3.25 -16.65
CA TRP A 191 -22.39 2.07 -15.81
C TRP A 191 -21.52 0.90 -16.27
N LEU A 192 -21.24 0.76 -17.58
CA LEU A 192 -20.35 -0.27 -18.13
C LEU A 192 -18.93 -0.17 -17.58
N ALA A 193 -18.48 1.02 -17.19
CA ALA A 193 -17.15 1.21 -16.62
C ALA A 193 -16.94 0.36 -15.36
N ASN A 194 -17.98 0.17 -14.54
CA ASN A 194 -17.89 -0.58 -13.29
C ASN A 194 -17.72 -2.09 -13.46
N ILE A 195 -18.06 -2.63 -14.64
CA ILE A 195 -17.74 -4.03 -14.99
C ILE A 195 -16.23 -4.24 -14.98
N PHE A 196 -15.45 -3.21 -15.30
CA PHE A 196 -13.99 -3.26 -15.29
C PHE A 196 -13.38 -2.67 -14.02
N ILE A 197 -13.91 -1.55 -13.53
CA ILE A 197 -13.36 -0.83 -12.38
C ILE A 197 -13.43 -1.68 -11.11
N GLU A 198 -14.56 -2.33 -10.83
CA GLU A 198 -14.73 -3.08 -9.58
C GLU A 198 -13.79 -4.29 -9.48
N PRO A 199 -13.65 -5.15 -10.51
CA PRO A 199 -12.64 -6.21 -10.48
C PRO A 199 -11.21 -5.67 -10.43
N ALA A 200 -10.91 -4.63 -11.23
CA ALA A 200 -9.57 -4.05 -11.28
C ALA A 200 -9.16 -3.44 -9.93
N LYS A 201 -10.10 -2.81 -9.21
CA LYS A 201 -9.89 -2.26 -7.86
C LYS A 201 -9.44 -3.35 -6.88
N ILE A 202 -10.13 -4.49 -6.86
CA ILE A 202 -9.79 -5.64 -6.00
C ILE A 202 -8.45 -6.28 -6.40
N LEU A 203 -8.08 -6.19 -7.68
CA LEU A 203 -6.79 -6.64 -8.22
C LEU A 203 -5.67 -5.58 -8.07
N PHE A 204 -5.86 -4.56 -7.23
CA PHE A 204 -4.89 -3.50 -6.94
C PHE A 204 -4.50 -2.62 -8.13
N LEU A 205 -5.38 -2.50 -9.12
CA LEU A 205 -5.25 -1.55 -10.23
C LEU A 205 -5.99 -0.23 -9.95
N ASN A 206 -6.55 -0.05 -8.75
CA ASN A 206 -7.27 1.15 -8.35
C ASN A 206 -6.43 2.42 -8.45
N ASN A 207 -5.16 2.40 -8.04
CA ASN A 207 -4.30 3.58 -8.13
C ASN A 207 -4.04 4.00 -9.58
N ALA A 208 -3.89 3.04 -10.51
CA ALA A 208 -3.68 3.32 -11.92
C ALA A 208 -4.94 3.92 -12.56
N ILE A 209 -6.11 3.35 -12.24
CA ILE A 209 -7.39 3.82 -12.76
C ILE A 209 -7.76 5.18 -12.15
N ASN A 210 -7.77 5.27 -10.82
CA ASN A 210 -8.25 6.46 -10.13
C ASN A 210 -7.25 7.62 -10.30
N GLN A 211 -5.98 7.45 -9.93
CA GLN A 211 -5.01 8.55 -9.97
C GLN A 211 -4.45 8.80 -11.38
N GLY A 212 -4.37 7.77 -12.22
CA GLY A 212 -3.82 7.87 -13.57
C GLY A 212 -4.84 8.35 -14.61
N ILE A 213 -6.12 8.03 -14.46
CA ILE A 213 -7.14 8.29 -15.49
C ILE A 213 -8.30 9.13 -14.93
N LEU A 214 -9.02 8.63 -13.93
CA LEU A 214 -10.27 9.25 -13.48
C LEU A 214 -10.08 10.60 -12.80
N THR A 215 -9.05 10.75 -11.96
CA THR A 215 -8.80 11.98 -11.21
C THR A 215 -8.41 13.14 -12.13
N PRO A 216 -7.44 13.00 -13.05
CA PRO A 216 -7.14 14.07 -14.02
C PRO A 216 -8.35 14.50 -14.86
N LEU A 217 -9.11 13.54 -15.41
CA LEU A 217 -10.31 13.83 -16.19
C LEU A 217 -11.42 14.44 -15.33
N GLY A 218 -11.58 13.96 -14.10
CA GLY A 218 -12.55 14.47 -13.14
C GLY A 218 -12.25 15.90 -12.71
N ILE A 219 -10.97 16.24 -12.51
CA ILE A 219 -10.53 17.60 -12.17
C ILE A 219 -10.84 18.55 -13.32
N GLN A 220 -10.56 18.13 -14.56
CA GLN A 220 -10.88 18.95 -15.73
C GLN A 220 -12.39 19.19 -15.85
N ALA A 221 -13.20 18.13 -15.76
CA ALA A 221 -14.66 18.25 -15.82
C ALA A 221 -15.22 19.10 -14.65
N ALA A 222 -14.67 18.94 -13.43
CA ALA A 222 -15.10 19.71 -12.27
C ALA A 222 -14.65 21.18 -12.33
N ALA A 223 -13.57 21.51 -13.03
CA ALA A 223 -13.16 22.89 -13.26
C ALA A 223 -14.18 23.63 -14.15
N GLU A 224 -14.78 22.95 -15.12
CA GLU A 224 -15.79 23.53 -16.02
C GLU A 224 -17.20 23.50 -15.41
N HIS A 225 -17.60 22.38 -14.81
CA HIS A 225 -18.97 22.14 -14.34
C HIS A 225 -19.16 22.25 -12.81
N GLY A 226 -18.08 22.52 -12.07
CA GLY A 226 -18.09 22.62 -10.60
C GLY A 226 -18.17 21.28 -9.85
N LYS A 227 -18.39 20.17 -10.56
CA LYS A 227 -18.38 18.80 -10.03
C LYS A 227 -18.14 17.78 -11.15
N SER A 228 -17.74 16.57 -10.79
CA SER A 228 -17.62 15.44 -11.72
C SER A 228 -18.09 14.13 -11.09
N ILE A 229 -18.83 13.34 -11.87
CA ILE A 229 -19.23 11.96 -11.53
C ILE A 229 -18.04 10.99 -11.58
N LEU A 230 -16.97 11.32 -12.31
CA LEU A 230 -15.78 10.45 -12.43
C LEU A 230 -15.10 10.20 -11.08
N PHE A 231 -15.23 11.14 -10.15
CA PHE A 231 -14.75 11.01 -8.78
C PHE A 231 -15.54 10.02 -7.92
N LEU A 232 -16.63 9.43 -8.44
CA LEU A 232 -17.44 8.43 -7.73
C LEU A 232 -17.27 7.02 -8.28
N LEU A 233 -16.70 6.86 -9.48
CA LEU A 233 -16.68 5.56 -10.16
C LEU A 233 -15.83 4.50 -9.44
N GLU A 234 -14.68 4.89 -8.89
CA GLU A 234 -13.82 3.98 -8.12
C GLU A 234 -14.06 4.03 -6.60
N PRO A 235 -14.18 5.22 -5.96
CA PRO A 235 -14.22 5.31 -4.51
C PRO A 235 -15.60 5.10 -3.90
N ASP A 236 -16.63 4.73 -4.67
CA ASP A 236 -17.95 4.37 -4.12
C ASP A 236 -17.81 3.20 -3.12
N PRO A 237 -18.12 3.42 -1.82
CA PRO A 237 -17.99 2.37 -0.81
C PRO A 237 -19.18 1.39 -0.81
N GLY A 238 -20.25 1.68 -1.55
CA GLY A 238 -21.49 0.90 -1.54
C GLY A 238 -21.31 -0.58 -1.91
N PRO A 239 -20.62 -0.92 -3.03
CA PRO A 239 -20.41 -2.31 -3.41
C PRO A 239 -19.70 -3.13 -2.34
N GLY A 240 -18.63 -2.59 -1.74
CA GLY A 240 -17.89 -3.25 -0.64
C GLY A 240 -18.71 -3.37 0.64
N LEU A 241 -19.50 -2.33 0.99
CA LEU A 241 -20.39 -2.37 2.15
C LEU A 241 -21.43 -3.49 2.02
N GLY A 242 -22.02 -3.67 0.83
CA GLY A 242 -22.98 -4.73 0.57
C GLY A 242 -22.40 -6.14 0.81
N VAL A 243 -21.18 -6.38 0.32
CA VAL A 243 -20.46 -7.65 0.56
C VAL A 243 -20.25 -7.86 2.06
N LEU A 244 -19.72 -6.87 2.76
CA LEU A 244 -19.41 -6.99 4.19
C LEU A 244 -20.66 -7.20 5.05
N LEU A 245 -21.76 -6.50 4.75
CA LEU A 245 -23.05 -6.72 5.42
C LEU A 245 -23.56 -8.15 5.21
N ALA A 246 -23.38 -8.70 4.01
CA ALA A 246 -23.77 -10.08 3.73
C ALA A 246 -22.93 -11.09 4.52
N PHE A 247 -21.62 -10.84 4.70
CA PHE A 247 -20.78 -11.67 5.57
C PHE A 247 -21.12 -11.51 7.05
N ALA A 248 -21.42 -10.30 7.52
CA ALA A 248 -21.82 -10.06 8.91
C ALA A 248 -23.10 -10.84 9.28
N LEU A 249 -24.05 -10.95 8.35
CA LEU A 249 -25.32 -11.65 8.60
C LEU A 249 -25.26 -13.15 8.25
N PHE A 250 -24.77 -13.49 7.05
CA PHE A 250 -24.85 -14.84 6.45
C PHE A 250 -23.49 -15.53 6.27
N GLY A 251 -22.38 -14.87 6.62
CA GLY A 251 -21.06 -15.50 6.62
C GLY A 251 -20.94 -16.62 7.67
N LYS A 252 -19.79 -17.27 7.70
CA LYS A 252 -19.46 -18.33 8.65
C LYS A 252 -18.04 -18.15 9.18
N GLY A 253 -17.76 -18.76 10.33
CA GLY A 253 -16.43 -18.78 10.93
C GLY A 253 -15.82 -17.39 11.14
N ALA A 254 -14.51 -17.29 10.93
CA ALA A 254 -13.75 -16.05 11.10
C ALA A 254 -14.29 -14.90 10.24
N ALA A 255 -14.72 -15.17 9.00
CA ALA A 255 -15.25 -14.13 8.09
C ALA A 255 -16.52 -13.46 8.61
N LYS A 256 -17.37 -14.16 9.37
CA LYS A 256 -18.53 -13.52 10.01
C LYS A 256 -18.11 -12.63 11.18
N GLY A 257 -17.17 -13.10 12.01
CA GLY A 257 -16.69 -12.38 13.18
C GLY A 257 -15.94 -11.08 12.84
N SER A 258 -15.18 -11.07 11.74
CA SER A 258 -14.39 -9.90 11.33
C SER A 258 -15.16 -8.88 10.47
N ALA A 259 -16.31 -9.25 9.90
CA ALA A 259 -17.05 -8.36 8.99
C ALA A 259 -17.54 -7.05 9.63
N PRO A 260 -18.08 -7.01 10.87
CA PRO A 260 -18.54 -5.77 11.49
C PRO A 260 -17.43 -4.72 11.68
N SER A 261 -16.22 -5.11 12.07
CA SER A 261 -15.09 -4.19 12.20
C SER A 261 -14.60 -3.74 10.81
N ALA A 262 -14.58 -4.65 9.84
CA ALA A 262 -14.28 -4.33 8.45
C ALA A 262 -15.24 -3.28 7.86
N ILE A 263 -16.54 -3.32 8.21
CA ILE A 263 -17.53 -2.32 7.77
C ILE A 263 -17.13 -0.92 8.22
N ILE A 264 -16.72 -0.76 9.48
CA ILE A 264 -16.36 0.55 10.05
C ILE A 264 -15.15 1.13 9.30
N ILE A 265 -14.09 0.32 9.15
CA ILE A 265 -12.85 0.74 8.52
C ILE A 265 -13.06 1.04 7.02
N HIS A 266 -13.83 0.22 6.33
CA HIS A 266 -14.16 0.40 4.92
C HIS A 266 -15.06 1.62 4.69
N PHE A 267 -16.23 1.64 5.32
CA PHE A 267 -17.28 2.62 5.00
C PHE A 267 -16.98 4.01 5.56
N LEU A 268 -16.54 4.09 6.83
CA LEU A 268 -16.22 5.36 7.48
C LEU A 268 -14.75 5.76 7.29
N GLY A 269 -13.84 4.79 7.33
CA GLY A 269 -12.41 5.02 7.15
C GLY A 269 -11.98 5.14 5.68
N GLY A 270 -12.77 4.59 4.73
CA GLY A 270 -12.50 4.71 3.29
C GLY A 270 -11.34 3.83 2.81
N ILE A 271 -11.01 2.77 3.56
CA ILE A 271 -9.97 1.80 3.19
C ILE A 271 -10.64 0.61 2.50
N HIS A 272 -10.72 0.68 1.17
CA HIS A 272 -11.43 -0.31 0.35
C HIS A 272 -10.76 -1.68 0.36
N GLU A 273 -9.44 -1.73 0.59
CA GLU A 273 -8.67 -2.98 0.63
C GLU A 273 -9.14 -3.96 1.72
N ILE A 274 -9.87 -3.47 2.73
CA ILE A 274 -10.36 -4.27 3.86
C ILE A 274 -11.42 -5.28 3.42
N TYR A 275 -12.22 -5.01 2.38
CA TYR A 275 -13.23 -5.96 1.91
C TYR A 275 -12.71 -6.90 0.81
N PHE A 276 -11.53 -6.65 0.23
CA PHE A 276 -11.00 -7.45 -0.88
C PHE A 276 -10.80 -8.94 -0.52
N PRO A 277 -10.27 -9.31 0.68
CA PRO A 277 -10.14 -10.71 1.07
C PRO A 277 -11.47 -11.46 1.01
N TYR A 278 -12.58 -10.81 1.40
CA TYR A 278 -13.92 -11.41 1.39
C TYR A 278 -14.38 -11.76 -0.03
N VAL A 279 -14.07 -10.91 -1.01
CA VAL A 279 -14.39 -11.20 -2.42
C VAL A 279 -13.45 -12.28 -2.98
N LEU A 280 -12.17 -12.26 -2.60
CA LEU A 280 -11.17 -13.24 -3.07
C LEU A 280 -11.43 -14.65 -2.53
N MET A 281 -12.04 -14.79 -1.34
CA MET A 281 -12.48 -16.09 -0.82
C MET A 281 -13.44 -16.79 -1.78
N LYS A 282 -14.34 -16.04 -2.42
CA LYS A 282 -15.39 -16.57 -3.29
C LYS A 282 -15.46 -15.77 -4.57
N PRO A 283 -14.78 -16.18 -5.66
CA PRO A 283 -14.73 -15.42 -6.92
C PRO A 283 -16.10 -15.06 -7.53
N ALA A 284 -17.17 -15.80 -7.21
CA ALA A 284 -18.53 -15.42 -7.60
C ALA A 284 -18.96 -14.04 -7.07
N LEU A 285 -18.38 -13.57 -5.96
CA LEU A 285 -18.63 -12.25 -5.38
C LEU A 285 -18.10 -11.09 -6.26
N PHE A 286 -17.27 -11.34 -7.28
CA PHE A 286 -16.98 -10.33 -8.30
C PHE A 286 -18.26 -9.88 -9.02
N LEU A 287 -19.22 -10.78 -9.26
CA LEU A 287 -20.51 -10.43 -9.84
C LEU A 287 -21.30 -9.46 -8.95
N SER A 288 -21.18 -9.64 -7.63
CA SER A 288 -21.84 -8.81 -6.64
C SER A 288 -21.34 -7.36 -6.66
N VAL A 289 -20.01 -7.18 -6.59
CA VAL A 289 -19.42 -5.84 -6.60
C VAL A 289 -19.61 -5.15 -7.95
N MET A 290 -19.54 -5.88 -9.07
CA MET A 290 -19.83 -5.33 -10.40
C MET A 290 -21.28 -4.84 -10.49
N ALA A 291 -22.25 -5.68 -10.11
CA ALA A 291 -23.66 -5.29 -10.12
C ALA A 291 -23.95 -4.14 -9.16
N GLY A 292 -23.31 -4.12 -7.99
CA GLY A 292 -23.36 -2.99 -7.05
C GLY A 292 -22.84 -1.69 -7.69
N GLY A 293 -21.63 -1.71 -8.27
CA GLY A 293 -21.01 -0.52 -8.88
C GLY A 293 -21.76 -0.01 -10.10
N VAL A 294 -22.24 -0.91 -10.96
CA VAL A 294 -23.15 -0.61 -12.09
C VAL A 294 -24.40 0.11 -11.57
N THR A 295 -25.00 -0.40 -10.49
CA THR A 295 -26.20 0.18 -9.88
C THR A 295 -25.93 1.56 -9.31
N GLY A 296 -24.87 1.70 -8.50
CA GLY A 296 -24.47 2.97 -7.90
C GLY A 296 -24.22 4.05 -8.94
N THR A 297 -23.41 3.73 -9.95
CA THR A 297 -23.09 4.66 -11.05
C THR A 297 -24.32 5.03 -11.88
N THR A 298 -25.23 4.08 -12.14
CA THR A 298 -26.49 4.38 -12.82
C THR A 298 -27.32 5.38 -12.00
N LEU A 299 -27.44 5.17 -10.69
CA LEU A 299 -28.16 6.09 -9.81
C LEU A 299 -27.47 7.46 -9.74
N PHE A 300 -26.14 7.51 -9.59
CA PHE A 300 -25.40 8.77 -9.65
C PHE A 300 -25.64 9.51 -10.96
N SER A 301 -25.70 8.80 -12.09
CA SER A 301 -25.99 9.40 -13.40
C SER A 301 -27.42 9.94 -13.47
N ILE A 302 -28.42 9.18 -13.01
CA ILE A 302 -29.84 9.59 -13.01
C ILE A 302 -30.05 10.84 -12.15
N PHE A 303 -29.43 10.90 -10.97
CA PHE A 303 -29.54 12.04 -10.06
C PHE A 303 -28.53 13.16 -10.36
N ASN A 304 -27.75 13.03 -11.44
CA ASN A 304 -26.69 13.96 -11.84
C ASN A 304 -25.77 14.30 -10.65
N VAL A 305 -25.27 13.29 -9.95
CA VAL A 305 -24.43 13.42 -8.76
C VAL A 305 -22.97 13.54 -9.19
N GLY A 306 -22.24 14.44 -8.55
CA GLY A 306 -20.79 14.53 -8.70
C GLY A 306 -20.12 15.11 -7.46
N LEU A 307 -18.79 15.01 -7.43
CA LEU A 307 -17.96 15.60 -6.38
C LEU A 307 -17.12 16.76 -6.93
N LYS A 308 -16.70 17.69 -6.07
CA LYS A 308 -15.81 18.81 -6.46
C LYS A 308 -14.37 18.36 -6.68
N SER A 309 -13.96 17.28 -6.02
CA SER A 309 -12.61 16.72 -6.04
C SER A 309 -12.69 15.23 -5.79
N SER A 310 -11.63 14.50 -6.14
CA SER A 310 -11.49 13.10 -5.77
C SER A 310 -11.46 12.97 -4.24
N PRO A 311 -12.29 12.09 -3.64
CA PRO A 311 -12.25 11.82 -2.21
C PRO A 311 -11.04 10.94 -1.88
N SER A 312 -10.31 11.29 -0.82
CA SER A 312 -9.19 10.50 -0.31
C SER A 312 -9.07 10.70 1.20
N PRO A 313 -9.30 9.64 2.02
CA PRO A 313 -9.75 8.29 1.66
C PRO A 313 -11.15 8.24 1.01
N GLY A 314 -11.48 7.15 0.32
CA GLY A 314 -12.78 6.96 -0.36
C GLY A 314 -13.94 6.61 0.58
N SER A 315 -14.09 7.31 1.70
CA SER A 315 -15.14 7.03 2.70
C SER A 315 -16.43 7.78 2.41
N ILE A 316 -17.56 7.33 2.97
CA ILE A 316 -18.83 8.07 2.87
C ILE A 316 -18.70 9.50 3.40
N LEU A 317 -17.91 9.70 4.46
CA LEU A 317 -17.65 11.02 5.04
C LEU A 317 -16.91 11.92 4.05
N SER A 318 -15.91 11.37 3.36
CA SER A 318 -15.15 12.11 2.34
C SER A 318 -16.00 12.41 1.11
N LEU A 319 -16.83 11.45 0.67
CA LEU A 319 -17.80 11.64 -0.41
C LEU A 319 -18.76 12.80 -0.06
N LEU A 320 -19.33 12.81 1.15
CA LEU A 320 -20.20 13.89 1.62
C LEU A 320 -19.44 15.23 1.74
N ALA A 321 -18.23 15.24 2.28
CA ALA A 321 -17.43 16.46 2.43
C ALA A 321 -17.07 17.09 1.08
N MET A 322 -16.72 16.26 0.09
CA MET A 322 -16.34 16.69 -1.26
C MET A 322 -17.54 16.94 -2.19
N SER A 323 -18.76 16.64 -1.74
CA SER A 323 -19.98 16.96 -2.46
C SER A 323 -20.19 18.47 -2.56
N PRO A 324 -20.75 18.99 -3.66
CA PRO A 324 -21.36 20.32 -3.65
C PRO A 324 -22.43 20.43 -2.57
N VAL A 325 -22.54 21.61 -1.96
CA VAL A 325 -23.54 21.91 -0.94
C VAL A 325 -24.89 22.10 -1.63
N ASN A 326 -25.50 20.99 -2.01
CA ASN A 326 -26.76 20.93 -2.74
C ASN A 326 -27.53 19.71 -2.25
N ILE A 327 -28.77 19.92 -1.80
CA ILE A 327 -29.58 18.87 -1.17
C ILE A 327 -29.88 17.72 -2.14
N GLY A 328 -30.11 18.03 -3.42
CA GLY A 328 -30.32 17.03 -4.47
C GLY A 328 -29.07 16.18 -4.71
N ASN A 329 -27.88 16.79 -4.68
CA ASN A 329 -26.62 16.04 -4.80
C ASN A 329 -26.39 15.13 -3.58
N TYR A 330 -26.67 15.61 -2.36
CA TYR A 330 -26.56 14.77 -1.16
C TYR A 330 -27.53 13.59 -1.17
N ILE A 331 -28.79 13.83 -1.52
CA ILE A 331 -29.81 12.78 -1.64
C ILE A 331 -29.39 11.77 -2.71
N GLY A 332 -29.03 12.23 -3.91
CA GLY A 332 -28.58 11.35 -4.98
C GLY A 332 -27.35 10.54 -4.61
N LEU A 333 -26.41 11.14 -3.87
CA LEU A 333 -25.21 10.46 -3.37
C LEU A 333 -25.57 9.34 -2.40
N ILE A 334 -26.44 9.61 -1.42
CA ILE A 334 -26.89 8.60 -0.45
C ILE A 334 -27.68 7.50 -1.16
N VAL A 335 -28.57 7.86 -2.10
CA VAL A 335 -29.36 6.91 -2.88
C VAL A 335 -28.46 5.99 -3.71
N GLY A 336 -27.45 6.54 -4.39
CA GLY A 336 -26.53 5.74 -5.20
C GLY A 336 -25.70 4.77 -4.35
N VAL A 337 -25.10 5.25 -3.25
CA VAL A 337 -24.33 4.40 -2.32
C VAL A 337 -25.23 3.31 -1.71
N THR A 338 -26.45 3.67 -1.31
CA THR A 338 -27.42 2.72 -0.72
C THR A 338 -27.90 1.70 -1.75
N GLY A 339 -28.17 2.12 -2.98
CA GLY A 339 -28.56 1.22 -4.07
C GLY A 339 -27.46 0.24 -4.44
N ALA A 340 -26.22 0.71 -4.56
CA ALA A 340 -25.06 -0.15 -4.76
C ALA A 340 -24.89 -1.16 -3.62
N THR A 341 -25.06 -0.70 -2.37
CA THR A 341 -25.03 -1.54 -1.16
C THR A 341 -26.10 -2.61 -1.20
N ALA A 342 -27.35 -2.23 -1.52
CA ALA A 342 -28.49 -3.15 -1.53
C ALA A 342 -28.31 -4.25 -2.58
N VAL A 343 -27.93 -3.90 -3.81
CA VAL A 343 -27.72 -4.90 -4.89
C VAL A 343 -26.56 -5.83 -4.56
N SER A 344 -25.43 -5.27 -4.14
CA SER A 344 -24.27 -6.08 -3.73
C SER A 344 -24.61 -6.97 -2.52
N PHE A 345 -25.35 -6.47 -1.53
CA PHE A 345 -25.80 -7.25 -0.40
C PHE A 345 -26.68 -8.43 -0.81
N LEU A 346 -27.69 -8.21 -1.65
CA LEU A 346 -28.63 -9.25 -2.06
C LEU A 346 -27.92 -10.38 -2.84
N ILE A 347 -27.03 -10.02 -3.78
CA ILE A 347 -26.28 -11.00 -4.56
C ILE A 347 -25.30 -11.76 -3.66
N SER A 348 -24.56 -11.05 -2.79
CA SER A 348 -23.64 -11.68 -1.84
C SER A 348 -24.37 -12.62 -0.88
N ALA A 349 -25.50 -12.18 -0.33
CA ALA A 349 -26.32 -12.98 0.58
C ALA A 349 -26.84 -14.26 -0.10
N PHE A 350 -27.25 -14.18 -1.37
CA PHE A 350 -27.66 -15.34 -2.15
C PHE A 350 -26.50 -16.32 -2.36
N ILE A 351 -25.31 -15.83 -2.73
CA ILE A 351 -24.11 -16.65 -2.92
C ILE A 351 -23.72 -17.33 -1.61
N LEU A 352 -23.65 -16.57 -0.50
CA LEU A 352 -23.24 -17.09 0.82
C LEU A 352 -24.22 -18.09 1.41
N ARG A 353 -25.54 -17.90 1.22
CA ARG A 353 -26.55 -18.87 1.70
C ARG A 353 -26.44 -20.23 1.00
N ARG A 354 -25.92 -20.27 -0.22
CA ARG A 354 -25.71 -21.52 -0.97
C ARG A 354 -24.32 -22.10 -0.77
N ASP A 355 -23.45 -21.38 -0.07
CA ASP A 355 -22.09 -21.83 0.20
C ASP A 355 -22.08 -22.93 1.26
N LYS A 356 -21.42 -24.04 0.93
CA LYS A 356 -21.21 -25.19 1.82
C LYS A 356 -19.87 -25.13 2.54
N GLY A 357 -19.02 -24.13 2.26
CA GLY A 357 -17.75 -23.93 2.95
C GLY A 357 -17.89 -23.59 4.43
N THR A 358 -16.77 -23.70 5.17
CA THR A 358 -16.70 -23.45 6.62
C THR A 358 -16.47 -21.97 6.97
N GLY A 359 -15.95 -21.17 6.04
CA GLY A 359 -15.68 -19.73 6.24
C GLY A 359 -14.27 -19.41 6.79
N ASP A 360 -13.43 -20.43 6.98
CA ASP A 360 -12.06 -20.27 7.53
C ASP A 360 -11.01 -19.91 6.46
N GLU A 361 -11.44 -19.73 5.21
CA GLU A 361 -10.60 -19.38 4.06
C GLU A 361 -10.13 -17.90 4.06
N LEU A 362 -10.56 -17.12 5.06
CA LEU A 362 -10.25 -15.68 5.14
C LEU A 362 -8.74 -15.43 5.26
N ALA A 363 -8.06 -16.18 6.12
CA ALA A 363 -6.61 -16.02 6.32
C ALA A 363 -5.81 -16.29 5.04
N ALA A 364 -6.20 -17.32 4.27
CA ALA A 364 -5.58 -17.62 2.98
C ALA A 364 -5.83 -16.50 1.95
N SER A 365 -7.03 -15.92 1.96
CA SER A 365 -7.39 -14.82 1.06
C SER A 365 -6.70 -13.51 1.42
N GLU A 366 -6.49 -13.24 2.72
CA GLU A 366 -5.66 -12.14 3.20
C GLU A 366 -4.19 -12.30 2.78
N ALA A 367 -3.63 -13.51 2.89
CA ALA A 367 -2.28 -13.80 2.44
C ALA A 367 -2.13 -13.58 0.92
N LYS A 368 -3.10 -14.07 0.13
CA LYS A 368 -3.16 -13.83 -1.31
C LYS A 368 -3.25 -12.33 -1.62
N MET A 369 -4.11 -11.60 -0.93
CA MET A 369 -4.27 -10.15 -1.07
C MET A 369 -2.95 -9.41 -0.80
N LYS A 370 -2.23 -9.75 0.28
CA LYS A 370 -0.91 -9.18 0.59
C LYS A 370 0.10 -9.43 -0.54
N SER A 371 0.13 -10.65 -1.11
CA SER A 371 1.03 -10.98 -2.22
C SER A 371 0.73 -10.17 -3.49
N MET A 372 -0.55 -10.04 -3.88
CA MET A 372 -0.95 -9.25 -5.04
C MET A 372 -0.66 -7.77 -4.85
N LYS A 373 -0.83 -7.25 -3.63
CA LYS A 373 -0.52 -5.85 -3.29
C LYS A 373 0.97 -5.56 -3.41
N ALA A 374 1.83 -6.50 -3.00
CA ALA A 374 3.28 -6.38 -3.15
C ALA A 374 3.67 -6.38 -4.63
N GLU A 375 3.14 -7.33 -5.41
CA GLU A 375 3.35 -7.40 -6.87
C GLU A 375 2.94 -6.09 -7.57
N ALA A 376 1.75 -5.56 -7.26
CA ALA A 376 1.24 -4.31 -7.84
C ALA A 376 2.08 -3.07 -7.48
N LYS A 377 2.79 -3.10 -6.34
CA LYS A 377 3.72 -2.05 -5.93
C LYS A 377 5.11 -2.20 -6.56
N GLY A 378 5.33 -3.20 -7.42
CA GLY A 378 6.65 -3.51 -7.97
C GLY A 378 7.63 -4.00 -6.91
N GLN A 379 7.13 -4.45 -5.75
CA GLN A 379 7.93 -5.07 -4.71
C GLN A 379 8.14 -6.53 -5.13
N ASP A 380 9.27 -6.79 -5.79
CA ASP A 380 9.69 -8.15 -6.09
C ASP A 380 10.22 -8.81 -4.81
N VAL A 381 9.28 -9.26 -3.98
CA VAL A 381 9.56 -9.95 -2.72
C VAL A 381 10.41 -11.21 -2.96
N ALA A 382 10.36 -11.79 -4.17
CA ALA A 382 11.17 -12.95 -4.52
C ALA A 382 12.65 -12.59 -4.73
N ALA A 383 12.96 -11.48 -5.40
CA ALA A 383 14.33 -11.03 -5.60
C ALA A 383 15.01 -10.58 -4.30
N ALA A 384 14.27 -9.89 -3.40
CA ALA A 384 14.79 -9.53 -2.08
C ALA A 384 15.04 -10.77 -1.19
N LYS A 385 14.20 -11.80 -1.34
CA LYS A 385 14.33 -13.06 -0.60
C LYS A 385 15.48 -13.93 -1.12
N ASP A 386 15.76 -13.95 -2.42
CA ASP A 386 16.92 -14.66 -3.00
C ASP A 386 18.26 -14.03 -2.58
N VAL A 387 18.34 -12.70 -2.56
CA VAL A 387 19.53 -11.97 -2.08
C VAL A 387 19.77 -12.21 -0.58
N MET A 388 18.70 -12.39 0.19
CA MET A 388 18.79 -12.64 1.63
C MET A 388 18.95 -14.12 1.99
N SER A 389 18.45 -15.06 1.18
CA SER A 389 18.65 -16.50 1.44
C SER A 389 20.09 -16.96 1.20
N GLN A 390 20.88 -16.16 0.47
CA GLN A 390 22.31 -16.40 0.28
C GLN A 390 23.17 -15.97 1.48
N ALA A 391 22.66 -15.09 2.36
CA ALA A 391 23.33 -14.69 3.59
C ALA A 391 22.64 -15.30 4.81
N LYS A 392 23.05 -16.53 5.18
CA LYS A 392 22.58 -17.16 6.42
C LYS A 392 23.02 -16.33 7.63
N GLY A 393 22.06 -15.89 8.45
CA GLY A 393 22.31 -15.30 9.77
C GLY A 393 22.81 -13.87 9.72
N ILE A 394 22.06 -12.96 9.08
CA ILE A 394 22.38 -11.52 9.10
C ILE A 394 22.34 -11.01 10.55
N LYS A 395 23.46 -10.46 11.03
CA LYS A 395 23.60 -9.86 12.38
C LYS A 395 23.83 -8.35 12.36
N GLN A 396 24.29 -7.84 11.22
CA GLN A 396 24.64 -6.44 11.05
C GLN A 396 24.22 -5.94 9.67
N ILE A 397 23.66 -4.73 9.65
CA ILE A 397 23.30 -4.01 8.43
C ILE A 397 24.13 -2.73 8.38
N ILE A 398 24.84 -2.51 7.27
CA ILE A 398 25.64 -1.31 7.03
C ILE A 398 25.12 -0.58 5.80
N PHE A 399 24.77 0.69 5.99
CA PHE A 399 24.52 1.62 4.90
C PHE A 399 25.83 2.22 4.42
N ALA A 400 26.20 1.99 3.16
CA ALA A 400 27.46 2.47 2.61
C ALA A 400 27.25 3.51 1.51
N CYS A 401 27.95 4.64 1.63
CA CYS A 401 28.07 5.66 0.60
C CYS A 401 29.54 6.06 0.43
N ASP A 402 29.85 6.99 -0.49
CA ASP A 402 31.25 7.34 -0.79
C ASP A 402 32.00 7.92 0.41
N ALA A 403 31.43 8.93 1.07
CA ALA A 403 32.05 9.61 2.22
C ALA A 403 31.60 9.07 3.59
N GLY A 404 30.66 8.13 3.63
CA GLY A 404 30.10 7.58 4.87
C GLY A 404 29.20 8.50 5.69
N MET A 405 28.96 9.74 5.25
CA MET A 405 28.11 10.75 5.91
C MET A 405 26.98 11.25 4.98
N GLY A 406 25.85 11.69 5.55
CA GLY A 406 24.72 12.25 4.81
C GLY A 406 23.51 11.31 4.65
N SER A 407 23.07 11.06 3.41
CA SER A 407 21.85 10.29 3.10
C SER A 407 21.88 8.84 3.60
N SER A 408 23.06 8.20 3.64
CA SER A 408 23.26 6.87 4.21
C SER A 408 23.03 6.81 5.72
N ALA A 409 23.40 7.85 6.46
CA ALA A 409 23.16 7.95 7.90
C ALA A 409 21.66 8.13 8.22
N MET A 410 20.95 8.89 7.38
CA MET A 410 19.49 9.01 7.47
C MET A 410 18.79 7.69 7.11
N GLY A 411 19.21 7.02 6.03
CA GLY A 411 18.69 5.70 5.66
C GLY A 411 18.92 4.64 6.74
N ALA A 412 20.11 4.61 7.34
CA ALA A 412 20.44 3.76 8.48
C ALA A 412 19.55 4.05 9.68
N SER A 413 19.24 5.33 9.96
CA SER A 413 18.37 5.70 11.07
C SER A 413 16.92 5.27 10.83
N ILE A 414 16.41 5.45 9.61
CA ILE A 414 15.07 4.98 9.21
C ILE A 414 14.97 3.45 9.35
N LEU A 415 15.95 2.71 8.85
CA LEU A 415 15.92 1.25 8.95
C LEU A 415 16.13 0.79 10.40
N ARG A 416 16.99 1.45 11.18
CA ARG A 416 17.16 1.17 12.63
C ARG A 416 15.84 1.31 13.38
N ASP A 417 15.07 2.35 13.11
CA ASP A 417 13.74 2.53 13.69
C ASP A 417 12.78 1.42 13.26
N LYS A 418 12.85 0.98 11.99
CA LYS A 418 12.03 -0.13 11.48
C LYS A 418 12.43 -1.48 12.09
N VAL A 419 13.73 -1.76 12.26
CA VAL A 419 14.29 -2.94 12.94
C VAL A 419 13.84 -2.98 14.39
N LYS A 420 13.95 -1.85 15.10
CA LYS A 420 13.49 -1.72 16.49
C LYS A 420 11.99 -1.94 16.62
N LYS A 421 11.18 -1.31 15.75
CA LYS A 421 9.72 -1.53 15.67
C LYS A 421 9.35 -2.97 15.30
N ALA A 422 10.21 -3.64 14.55
CA ALA A 422 10.05 -5.04 14.17
C ALA A 422 10.43 -6.03 15.28
N GLY A 423 11.05 -5.56 16.37
CA GLY A 423 11.52 -6.40 17.48
C GLY A 423 12.70 -7.30 17.10
N LEU A 424 13.50 -6.90 16.10
CA LEU A 424 14.69 -7.62 15.67
C LEU A 424 15.92 -7.06 16.40
N ASP A 425 16.75 -7.93 16.96
CA ASP A 425 18.01 -7.54 17.63
C ASP A 425 19.17 -7.52 16.63
N LEU A 426 19.24 -6.44 15.82
CA LEU A 426 20.19 -6.29 14.74
C LEU A 426 20.84 -4.90 14.76
N SER A 427 22.15 -4.86 14.56
CA SER A 427 22.88 -3.59 14.52
C SER A 427 22.74 -2.93 13.14
N VAL A 428 22.26 -1.68 13.10
CA VAL A 428 22.14 -0.89 11.87
C VAL A 428 23.03 0.35 11.97
N THR A 429 24.04 0.40 11.10
CA THR A 429 25.08 1.46 11.10
C THR A 429 25.31 1.99 9.69
N ASN A 430 26.13 3.05 9.56
CA ASN A 430 26.56 3.58 8.27
C ASN A 430 28.09 3.77 8.25
N THR A 431 28.69 3.64 7.07
CA THR A 431 30.14 3.88 6.88
C THR A 431 30.46 4.25 5.43
N ALA A 432 31.69 4.67 5.17
CA ALA A 432 32.21 4.88 3.82
C ALA A 432 32.50 3.53 3.14
N ILE A 433 32.29 3.42 1.83
CA ILE A 433 32.55 2.17 1.09
C ILE A 433 34.01 1.72 1.24
N SER A 434 34.97 2.65 1.28
CA SER A 434 36.39 2.36 1.51
C SER A 434 36.67 1.67 2.86
N ASN A 435 35.77 1.82 3.83
CA ASN A 435 35.91 1.34 5.19
C ASN A 435 35.05 0.09 5.45
N LEU A 436 34.37 -0.44 4.43
CA LEU A 436 33.65 -1.71 4.54
C LEU A 436 34.64 -2.85 4.77
N GLN A 437 34.31 -3.71 5.72
CA GLN A 437 35.05 -4.94 6.04
C GLN A 437 34.17 -6.13 5.69
N ASP A 438 34.71 -7.07 4.94
CA ASP A 438 33.96 -8.26 4.56
C ASP A 438 33.81 -9.20 5.76
N LYS A 439 32.57 -9.49 6.15
CA LYS A 439 32.25 -10.31 7.33
C LYS A 439 31.03 -11.17 7.07
N PRO A 440 31.00 -12.42 7.56
CA PRO A 440 29.81 -13.28 7.48
C PRO A 440 28.63 -12.66 8.22
N GLY A 441 27.43 -12.77 7.65
CA GLY A 441 26.20 -12.21 8.23
C GLY A 441 26.10 -10.68 8.16
N LEU A 442 26.87 -10.05 7.26
CA LEU A 442 26.77 -8.62 6.94
C LEU A 442 25.82 -8.39 5.77
N LEU A 443 24.88 -7.47 5.93
CA LEU A 443 24.09 -6.91 4.83
C LEU A 443 24.55 -5.48 4.54
N VAL A 444 25.01 -5.22 3.33
CA VAL A 444 25.40 -3.90 2.85
C VAL A 444 24.27 -3.29 2.01
N VAL A 445 23.80 -2.11 2.40
CA VAL A 445 22.80 -1.33 1.67
C VAL A 445 23.49 -0.14 1.01
N THR A 446 23.43 -0.06 -0.32
CA THR A 446 24.08 1.00 -1.11
C THR A 446 23.11 1.64 -2.10
N GLN A 447 23.47 2.78 -2.68
CA GLN A 447 22.81 3.27 -3.89
C GLN A 447 23.20 2.44 -5.11
N GLU A 448 22.33 2.34 -6.12
CA GLU A 448 22.58 1.54 -7.33
C GLU A 448 23.93 1.86 -7.99
N GLU A 449 24.27 3.14 -8.08
CA GLU A 449 25.53 3.63 -8.67
C GLU A 449 26.78 3.17 -7.92
N LEU A 450 26.63 2.80 -6.64
CA LEU A 450 27.71 2.40 -5.75
C LEU A 450 27.76 0.90 -5.46
N ALA A 451 26.77 0.15 -5.96
CA ALA A 451 26.59 -1.27 -5.65
C ALA A 451 27.77 -2.14 -6.13
N ASP A 452 28.29 -1.90 -7.33
CA ASP A 452 29.42 -2.67 -7.86
C ASP A 452 30.70 -2.43 -7.09
N ARG A 453 30.88 -1.22 -6.57
CA ARG A 453 32.05 -0.86 -5.76
C ARG A 453 31.98 -1.51 -4.38
N ALA A 454 30.80 -1.53 -3.75
CA ALA A 454 30.58 -2.22 -2.49
C ALA A 454 30.74 -3.75 -2.62
N LYS A 455 30.21 -4.35 -3.70
CA LYS A 455 30.37 -5.79 -3.99
C LYS A 455 31.83 -6.21 -4.14
N LYS A 456 32.67 -5.37 -4.76
CA LYS A 456 34.11 -5.65 -4.88
C LYS A 456 34.83 -5.58 -3.53
N GLN A 457 34.38 -4.73 -2.62
CA GLN A 457 34.99 -4.54 -1.30
C GLN A 457 34.58 -5.62 -0.30
N THR A 458 33.32 -6.09 -0.38
CA THR A 458 32.78 -7.13 0.52
C THR A 458 32.06 -8.22 -0.28
N PRO A 459 32.78 -9.09 -1.00
CA PRO A 459 32.19 -10.14 -1.83
C PRO A 459 31.36 -11.16 -1.06
N ASP A 460 31.66 -11.42 0.22
CA ASP A 460 30.96 -12.43 1.03
C ASP A 460 29.72 -11.87 1.77
N ALA A 461 29.51 -10.55 1.76
CA ALA A 461 28.33 -9.90 2.32
C ALA A 461 27.11 -9.96 1.39
N ALA A 462 25.89 -9.93 1.94
CA ALA A 462 24.70 -9.67 1.14
C ALA A 462 24.66 -8.20 0.71
N HIS A 463 24.18 -7.94 -0.51
CA HIS A 463 24.11 -6.58 -1.06
C HIS A 463 22.70 -6.24 -1.53
N VAL A 464 22.14 -5.17 -0.98
CA VAL A 464 20.88 -4.58 -1.46
C VAL A 464 21.15 -3.18 -1.97
N ALA A 465 20.89 -2.97 -3.26
CA ALA A 465 20.95 -1.66 -3.88
C ALA A 465 19.58 -0.96 -3.80
N VAL A 466 19.56 0.31 -3.40
CA VAL A 466 18.36 1.18 -3.36
C VAL A 466 18.53 2.39 -4.27
N GLU A 467 17.45 2.93 -4.80
CA GLU A 467 17.52 4.17 -5.59
C GLU A 467 17.79 5.39 -4.68
N ASN A 468 17.13 5.44 -3.51
CA ASN A 468 17.25 6.54 -2.55
C ASN A 468 17.25 6.03 -1.11
N PHE A 469 18.17 6.55 -0.29
CA PHE A 469 18.25 6.17 1.12
C PHE A 469 17.11 6.72 2.00
N LEU A 470 16.47 7.81 1.62
CA LEU A 470 15.42 8.44 2.43
C LEU A 470 14.06 7.77 2.28
N ASN A 471 13.80 7.15 1.13
CA ASN A 471 12.53 6.53 0.84
C ASN A 471 12.74 5.36 -0.13
N SER A 472 12.79 4.15 0.41
CA SER A 472 12.92 2.93 -0.38
C SER A 472 11.92 1.87 0.11
N PRO A 473 11.09 1.32 -0.78
CA PRO A 473 10.19 0.20 -0.43
C PRO A 473 10.98 -1.06 -0.04
N LYS A 474 12.26 -1.17 -0.45
CA LYS A 474 13.14 -2.30 -0.11
C LYS A 474 13.42 -2.42 1.38
N TYR A 475 13.24 -1.35 2.16
CA TYR A 475 13.40 -1.44 3.62
C TYR A 475 12.35 -2.33 4.26
N ASP A 476 11.11 -2.27 3.79
CA ASP A 476 10.05 -3.13 4.31
C ASP A 476 10.26 -4.59 3.88
N GLU A 477 10.86 -4.81 2.70
CA GLU A 477 11.26 -6.14 2.21
C GLU A 477 12.40 -6.74 3.03
N ILE A 478 13.43 -5.94 3.37
CA ILE A 478 14.53 -6.36 4.26
C ILE A 478 13.97 -6.79 5.61
N ILE A 479 13.10 -5.98 6.21
CA ILE A 479 12.49 -6.31 7.51
C ILE A 479 11.62 -7.57 7.42
N ALA A 480 10.79 -7.69 6.39
CA ALA A 480 9.93 -8.86 6.21
C ALA A 480 10.73 -10.16 6.05
N SER A 481 11.85 -10.09 5.31
CA SER A 481 12.72 -11.23 5.06
C SER A 481 13.54 -11.61 6.31
N LEU A 482 14.05 -10.62 7.07
CA LEU A 482 14.74 -10.88 8.35
C LEU A 482 13.79 -11.51 9.38
N LYS A 483 12.53 -11.08 9.41
CA LYS A 483 11.51 -11.71 10.26
C LYS A 483 11.23 -13.15 9.84
N ALA A 484 11.18 -13.43 8.54
CA ALA A 484 10.97 -14.79 8.04
C ALA A 484 12.14 -15.72 8.40
N GLU A 485 13.38 -15.22 8.37
CA GLU A 485 14.58 -15.98 8.74
C GLU A 485 14.65 -16.24 10.26
N ALA A 486 14.33 -15.24 11.09
CA ALA A 486 14.25 -15.38 12.55
C ALA A 486 13.18 -16.41 13.01
N VAL A 487 12.19 -16.70 12.16
CA VAL A 487 11.14 -17.70 12.40
C VAL A 487 11.52 -19.08 11.85
N GLY A 488 12.55 -19.18 10.99
CA GLY A 488 12.92 -20.40 10.28
C GLY A 488 14.23 -21.08 10.72
N GLY A 489 14.92 -20.58 11.75
CA GLY A 489 16.24 -21.08 12.14
C GLY A 489 16.28 -21.88 13.45
N THR A 490 16.14 -23.22 13.35
CA THR A 490 16.95 -24.21 14.09
C THR A 490 16.73 -25.61 13.49
N ASP A 491 17.83 -26.34 13.31
CA ASP A 491 18.00 -27.75 12.90
C ASP A 491 17.97 -28.13 11.40
N GLU A 492 19.11 -27.90 10.74
CA GLU A 492 19.64 -28.82 9.72
C GLU A 492 20.64 -29.78 10.40
N THR A 493 20.19 -30.95 10.85
CA THR A 493 20.97 -32.18 10.73
C THR A 493 20.05 -33.40 10.65
N ALA A 494 20.40 -34.30 9.73
CA ALA A 494 19.85 -35.64 9.49
C ALA A 494 18.53 -35.74 8.71
N THR A 495 18.69 -35.86 7.39
CA THR A 495 17.79 -36.61 6.51
C THR A 495 17.71 -38.07 7.00
N LYS A 496 16.56 -38.48 7.57
CA LYS A 496 16.10 -39.89 7.61
C LYS A 496 14.57 -39.93 7.75
N GLU A 497 13.99 -40.90 7.06
CA GLU A 497 12.56 -41.10 6.83
C GLU A 497 11.72 -41.31 8.12
N THR A 498 10.59 -40.58 8.21
CA THR A 498 9.28 -40.82 8.91
C THR A 498 9.23 -41.31 10.38
N PRO A 499 8.31 -40.82 11.24
CA PRO A 499 6.84 -40.84 11.03
C PRO A 499 6.04 -39.60 11.50
N LYS A 500 4.77 -39.52 11.08
CA LYS A 500 3.74 -38.53 11.49
C LYS A 500 3.84 -38.11 12.96
N ALA A 501 4.14 -36.84 13.22
CA ALA A 501 3.93 -36.20 14.53
C ALA A 501 2.53 -35.57 14.60
N LYS A 502 1.86 -35.74 15.74
CA LYS A 502 0.49 -35.31 16.04
C LYS A 502 0.34 -33.78 15.92
N GLN A 503 -0.80 -33.34 15.42
CA GLN A 503 -1.29 -31.98 15.62
C GLN A 503 -1.56 -31.78 17.12
N GLU A 504 -0.80 -30.91 17.78
CA GLU A 504 -1.13 -30.39 19.10
C GLU A 504 -2.25 -29.35 18.93
N THR A 505 -3.39 -29.63 19.55
CA THR A 505 -4.55 -28.74 19.59
C THR A 505 -4.47 -27.82 20.82
N PRO A 506 -5.11 -26.63 20.81
CA PRO A 506 -5.16 -25.73 21.97
C PRO A 506 -5.73 -26.34 23.26
N GLU A 507 -6.29 -27.54 23.21
CA GLU A 507 -6.77 -28.30 24.37
C GLU A 507 -5.63 -28.88 25.22
N ASP A 508 -4.43 -29.06 24.66
CA ASP A 508 -3.26 -29.58 25.38
C ASP A 508 -2.61 -28.50 26.29
N GLU A 509 -2.71 -27.21 25.94
CA GLU A 509 -2.09 -26.11 26.72
C GLU A 509 -2.86 -25.72 28.00
N LEU A 510 -4.12 -26.13 28.17
CA LEU A 510 -4.88 -25.89 29.41
C LEU A 510 -4.48 -26.81 30.57
N ASN A 511 -3.69 -27.86 30.30
CA ASN A 511 -3.27 -28.82 31.33
C ASN A 511 -1.99 -28.37 32.07
N ASP A 512 -1.24 -27.43 31.50
CA ASP A 512 -0.01 -26.86 32.07
C ASP A 512 -0.26 -25.62 32.96
N ILE A 513 -1.53 -25.26 33.19
CA ILE A 513 -1.94 -24.10 33.97
C ILE A 513 -2.46 -24.55 35.34
N ASP A 514 -1.83 -24.06 36.41
CA ASP A 514 -2.25 -24.23 37.80
C ASP A 514 -3.29 -23.16 38.16
N PHE A 515 -4.55 -23.47 37.91
CA PHE A 515 -5.69 -22.55 38.12
C PHE A 515 -5.95 -22.20 39.58
N ASP A 516 -5.46 -22.98 40.55
CA ASP A 516 -5.69 -22.73 41.98
C ASP A 516 -4.90 -21.53 42.51
N LYS A 517 -3.89 -21.08 41.76
CA LYS A 517 -3.03 -19.95 42.13
C LYS A 517 -3.40 -18.65 41.44
N ILE A 518 -4.26 -18.68 40.41
CA ILE A 518 -4.46 -17.52 39.55
C ILE A 518 -5.40 -16.51 40.21
N THR A 519 -4.88 -15.31 40.47
CA THR A 519 -5.65 -14.17 40.99
C THR A 519 -5.61 -12.96 40.06
N GLU A 520 -4.69 -12.96 39.10
CA GLU A 520 -4.50 -11.89 38.11
C GLU A 520 -4.36 -12.47 36.70
N VAL A 521 -5.07 -11.87 35.73
CA VAL A 521 -5.02 -12.21 34.31
C VAL A 521 -4.61 -10.99 33.51
N ASP A 522 -3.47 -11.09 32.84
CA ASP A 522 -2.87 -10.01 32.09
C ASP A 522 -2.98 -10.27 30.59
N PHE A 523 -3.69 -9.38 29.89
CA PHE A 523 -3.71 -9.32 28.43
C PHE A 523 -2.51 -8.53 27.96
N LEU A 524 -1.58 -9.20 27.27
CA LEU A 524 -0.38 -8.54 26.82
C LEU A 524 -0.60 -7.74 25.54
N HIS A 525 -0.22 -6.45 25.53
CA HIS A 525 -0.20 -5.64 24.32
C HIS A 525 1.21 -5.29 23.83
N HIS A 526 1.36 -5.22 22.51
CA HIS A 526 2.47 -4.52 21.84
C HIS A 526 1.94 -3.17 21.32
N ASP A 527 2.79 -2.17 21.13
CA ASP A 527 2.41 -0.80 20.72
C ASP A 527 1.53 -0.71 19.46
N GLN A 528 1.51 -1.75 18.63
CA GLN A 528 0.67 -1.82 17.41
C GLN A 528 -0.68 -2.53 17.63
N ASN A 529 -0.90 -3.18 18.78
CA ASN A 529 -2.05 -4.06 19.06
C ASN A 529 -2.84 -3.70 20.34
N ILE A 530 -2.62 -2.50 20.91
CA ILE A 530 -3.30 -2.02 22.14
C ILE A 530 -4.82 -2.19 22.03
N GLY A 531 -5.42 -1.85 20.88
CA GLY A 531 -6.86 -1.97 20.68
C GLY A 531 -7.39 -3.40 20.81
N SER A 532 -6.66 -4.40 20.32
CA SER A 532 -7.07 -5.81 20.39
C SER A 532 -6.98 -6.38 21.80
N ALA A 533 -5.95 -6.00 22.57
CA ALA A 533 -5.79 -6.40 23.96
C ALA A 533 -6.83 -5.71 24.85
N THR A 534 -7.10 -4.42 24.65
CA THR A 534 -8.14 -3.68 25.38
C THR A 534 -9.52 -4.30 25.15
N MET A 535 -9.87 -4.63 23.90
CA MET A 535 -11.16 -5.25 23.60
C MET A 535 -11.25 -6.67 24.17
N ALA A 536 -10.21 -7.49 24.04
CA ALA A 536 -10.19 -8.84 24.61
C ALA A 536 -10.30 -8.82 26.15
N GLN A 537 -9.57 -7.93 26.80
CA GLN A 537 -9.64 -7.71 28.25
C GLN A 537 -11.03 -7.25 28.69
N ALA A 538 -11.66 -6.31 27.96
CA ALA A 538 -13.00 -5.84 28.28
C ALA A 538 -14.05 -6.95 28.15
N THR A 539 -13.99 -7.76 27.08
CA THR A 539 -14.87 -8.91 26.89
C THR A 539 -14.66 -9.95 27.99
N PHE A 540 -13.41 -10.32 28.26
CA PHE A 540 -13.06 -11.32 29.29
C PHE A 540 -13.53 -10.89 30.69
N ARG A 541 -13.31 -9.62 31.05
CA ARG A 541 -13.78 -9.03 32.30
C ARG A 541 -15.31 -9.00 32.40
N SER A 542 -15.99 -8.76 31.29
CA SER A 542 -17.45 -8.77 31.23
C SER A 542 -18.01 -10.17 31.49
N GLU A 543 -17.38 -11.22 30.95
CA GLU A 543 -17.81 -12.61 31.17
C GLU A 543 -17.53 -13.09 32.60
N LEU A 544 -16.37 -12.75 33.18
CA LEU A 544 -16.06 -13.07 34.59
C LEU A 544 -17.09 -12.46 35.57
N ARG A 545 -17.55 -11.23 35.30
CA ARG A 545 -18.59 -10.56 36.11
C ARG A 545 -19.94 -11.26 36.04
N LYS A 546 -20.32 -11.83 34.90
CA LYS A 546 -21.58 -12.59 34.78
C LYS A 546 -21.55 -13.87 35.61
N LEU A 547 -20.38 -14.45 35.81
CA LEU A 547 -20.16 -15.67 36.59
C LEU A 547 -19.75 -15.40 38.04
N ASN A 548 -19.75 -14.14 38.47
CA ASN A 548 -19.45 -13.70 39.85
C ASN A 548 -18.05 -14.12 40.35
N LYS A 549 -17.06 -14.18 39.46
CA LYS A 549 -15.67 -14.54 39.77
C LYS A 549 -14.82 -13.29 40.04
N ASP A 550 -14.02 -13.31 41.09
CA ASP A 550 -13.21 -12.17 41.55
C ASP A 550 -11.73 -12.31 41.12
N VAL A 551 -11.51 -12.22 39.81
CA VAL A 551 -10.17 -12.27 39.20
C VAL A 551 -9.83 -10.90 38.62
N LYS A 552 -8.64 -10.38 38.95
CA LYS A 552 -8.19 -9.06 38.46
C LYS A 552 -7.72 -9.18 37.01
N VAL A 553 -8.32 -8.40 36.10
CA VAL A 553 -7.98 -8.45 34.67
C VAL A 553 -7.37 -7.13 34.20
N ARG A 554 -6.14 -7.14 33.70
CA ARG A 554 -5.44 -5.94 33.22
C ARG A 554 -5.02 -6.06 31.76
N ASN A 555 -4.73 -4.91 31.17
CA ASN A 555 -4.09 -4.79 29.87
C ASN A 555 -2.72 -4.16 30.10
N VAL A 556 -1.63 -4.86 29.75
CA VAL A 556 -0.27 -4.48 30.16
C VAL A 556 0.73 -4.59 29.02
N ALA A 557 1.72 -3.70 29.03
CA ALA A 557 2.88 -3.83 28.17
C ALA A 557 3.84 -4.91 28.69
N ILE A 558 4.72 -5.43 27.83
CA ILE A 558 5.69 -6.47 28.24
C ILE A 558 6.63 -6.02 29.37
N GLY A 559 6.88 -4.71 29.51
CA GLY A 559 7.68 -4.13 30.58
C GLY A 559 6.95 -3.91 31.91
N GLU A 560 5.64 -4.19 31.95
CA GLU A 560 4.77 -3.98 33.12
C GLU A 560 4.28 -5.30 33.74
N ILE A 561 4.80 -6.43 33.26
CA ILE A 561 4.50 -7.76 33.77
C ILE A 561 5.12 -7.94 35.16
N ASP A 562 4.33 -8.46 36.11
CA ASP A 562 4.81 -8.91 37.41
C ASP A 562 5.14 -10.41 37.33
N ASP A 563 6.42 -10.80 37.50
CA ASP A 563 6.89 -12.18 37.32
C ASP A 563 6.56 -13.08 38.52
N LYS A 564 5.27 -13.40 38.69
CA LYS A 564 4.75 -14.21 39.79
C LYS A 564 3.84 -15.32 39.29
N ASP A 565 3.79 -16.40 40.05
CA ASP A 565 3.06 -17.64 39.73
C ASP A 565 1.53 -17.52 39.77
N HIS A 566 1.01 -16.47 40.42
CA HIS A 566 -0.43 -16.15 40.43
C HIS A 566 -0.91 -15.30 39.24
N VAL A 567 0.01 -14.93 38.33
CA VAL A 567 -0.30 -14.13 37.13
C VAL A 567 -0.41 -15.05 35.92
N LEU A 568 -1.57 -15.03 35.27
CA LEU A 568 -1.80 -15.68 33.99
C LEU A 568 -1.71 -14.68 32.85
N ILE A 569 -0.80 -14.90 31.91
CA ILE A 569 -0.62 -14.06 30.73
C ILE A 569 -1.34 -14.69 29.54
N ILE A 570 -2.26 -13.95 28.94
CA ILE A 570 -2.92 -14.32 27.69
C ILE A 570 -2.23 -13.59 26.54
N ALA A 571 -1.60 -14.35 25.65
CA ALA A 571 -0.76 -13.81 24.59
C ALA A 571 -0.86 -14.58 23.28
N SER A 572 -0.59 -13.92 22.15
CA SER A 572 -0.49 -14.60 20.86
C SER A 572 0.72 -15.54 20.81
N LYS A 573 0.71 -16.55 19.93
CA LYS A 573 1.84 -17.51 19.75
C LYS A 573 3.24 -16.88 19.73
N GLU A 574 3.41 -15.77 19.01
CA GLU A 574 4.69 -15.07 18.94
C GLU A 574 5.07 -14.40 20.27
N THR A 575 4.10 -13.79 20.94
CA THR A 575 4.29 -13.08 22.21
C THR A 575 4.49 -14.04 23.38
N ALA A 576 3.73 -15.13 23.43
CA ALA A 576 3.85 -16.17 24.45
C ALA A 576 5.27 -16.78 24.48
N ARG A 577 5.88 -17.00 23.31
CA ARG A 577 7.29 -17.44 23.22
C ARG A 577 8.25 -16.44 23.86
N ARG A 578 8.05 -15.14 23.65
CA ARG A 578 8.91 -14.08 24.23
C ARG A 578 8.75 -14.00 25.76
N VAL A 579 7.50 -14.09 26.24
CA VAL A 579 7.20 -14.09 27.68
C VAL A 579 7.85 -15.30 28.36
N LYS A 580 7.70 -16.51 27.80
CA LYS A 580 8.33 -17.73 28.31
C LYS A 580 9.87 -17.71 28.30
N LEU A 581 10.49 -16.84 27.48
CA LEU A 581 11.94 -16.64 27.44
C LEU A 581 12.45 -15.56 28.41
N GLN A 582 11.57 -14.65 28.85
CA GLN A 582 11.94 -13.48 29.67
C GLN A 582 11.52 -13.61 31.14
N PHE A 583 10.51 -14.41 31.44
CA PHE A 583 9.89 -14.53 32.76
C PHE A 583 9.86 -16.00 33.17
N ALA A 584 10.23 -16.29 34.42
CA ALA A 584 10.43 -17.65 34.89
C ALA A 584 9.22 -18.23 35.62
N ASN A 585 8.38 -17.37 36.21
CA ASN A 585 7.35 -17.79 37.17
C ASN A 585 5.92 -17.57 36.66
N VAL A 586 5.71 -16.72 35.66
CA VAL A 586 4.38 -16.46 35.08
C VAL A 586 3.82 -17.67 34.32
N GLN A 587 2.51 -17.86 34.42
CA GLN A 587 1.80 -18.86 33.63
C GLN A 587 1.36 -18.22 32.30
N VAL A 588 1.50 -18.92 31.17
CA VAL A 588 1.21 -18.34 29.84
C VAL A 588 0.22 -19.20 29.08
N TYR A 589 -0.93 -18.61 28.74
CA TYR A 589 -1.93 -19.22 27.88
C TYR A 589 -1.86 -18.64 26.47
N THR A 590 -1.57 -19.51 25.49
CA THR A 590 -1.35 -19.08 24.11
C THR A 590 -2.64 -19.07 23.32
N VAL A 591 -2.90 -18.00 22.57
CA VAL A 591 -4.04 -17.90 21.65
C VAL A 591 -3.57 -17.59 20.22
N ASP A 592 -4.34 -17.99 19.21
CA ASP A 592 -4.02 -17.64 17.81
C ASP A 592 -4.21 -16.14 17.53
N GLY A 593 -5.02 -15.46 18.34
CA GLY A 593 -5.14 -14.00 18.38
C GLY A 593 -6.06 -13.57 19.53
N LEU A 594 -5.77 -12.41 20.14
CA LEU A 594 -6.48 -11.95 21.35
C LEU A 594 -7.99 -11.76 21.14
N LEU A 595 -8.44 -11.45 19.91
CA LEU A 595 -9.86 -11.27 19.56
C LEU A 595 -10.53 -12.52 18.98
N ASN A 596 -9.75 -13.53 18.59
CA ASN A 596 -10.22 -14.76 17.94
C ASN A 596 -10.03 -15.99 18.83
N ALA A 597 -9.90 -15.82 20.14
CA ALA A 597 -9.72 -16.94 21.05
C ALA A 597 -11.02 -17.75 21.14
N THR A 598 -11.03 -18.92 20.53
CA THR A 598 -12.18 -19.85 20.51
C THR A 598 -12.50 -20.44 21.89
N ASN A 599 -11.73 -20.09 22.94
CA ASN A 599 -11.65 -20.81 24.21
C ASN A 599 -11.67 -19.92 25.47
N TYR A 600 -12.05 -18.63 25.41
CA TYR A 600 -12.14 -17.84 26.66
C TYR A 600 -13.17 -18.42 27.63
N ASP A 601 -14.28 -18.95 27.13
CA ASP A 601 -15.32 -19.53 27.98
C ASP A 601 -14.80 -20.73 28.80
N LYS A 602 -14.03 -21.63 28.17
CA LYS A 602 -13.40 -22.78 28.85
C LYS A 602 -12.35 -22.35 29.88
N LEU A 603 -11.57 -21.31 29.56
CA LEU A 603 -10.57 -20.74 30.48
C LEU A 603 -11.25 -20.10 31.70
N ILE A 604 -12.31 -19.33 31.44
CA ILE A 604 -13.12 -18.65 32.46
C ILE A 604 -13.81 -19.67 33.36
N GLU A 605 -14.31 -20.80 32.84
CA GLU A 605 -14.92 -21.86 33.65
C GLU A 605 -13.95 -22.45 34.69
N LYS A 606 -12.67 -22.60 34.35
CA LYS A 606 -11.64 -23.17 35.22
C LYS A 606 -11.03 -22.19 36.24
N LEU A 607 -11.08 -20.88 35.99
CA LEU A 607 -10.65 -19.86 36.95
C LEU A 607 -11.57 -19.88 38.18
N LYS A 608 -11.05 -19.80 39.40
CA LYS A 608 -11.86 -19.86 40.62
C LYS A 608 -12.27 -18.48 41.11
#